data_AF-A0A257SV79-F1
#
_entry.id   AF-A0A257SV79-F1
#
_cell.length_a   1.000
_cell.length_b   1.000
_cell.length_c   1.000
_cell.angle_alpha   90.00
_cell.angle_beta   90.00
_cell.angle_gamma   90.00
#
_symmetry.space_group_name_H-M   'P 1'
#
loop_
_entity.id
_entity.type
_entity.pdbx_description
1 polymer ?
#
loop_
_entity_poly.entity_id
_entity_poly.type
_entity_poly.pdbx_seq_one_letter_code
_entity_poly.pdbx_strand_id
1 'polypeptide(L)'
;QLYITLWGAGGDLRTRLLQQGRRLGEHNLWVALAGSDGKEQLLAGLAEKYGLYLPITAIPLSSPPLVTEEIHRDHRLTGNDSEDSIIEEFNMLLDYGQVNEAVDLLEKAILAQPRHDVYYGPLLEMYERMDARERFSQFIKSILTTDMPPNEDIMRQMFSLAERLQRYPQRQII
;
A
#
# COMPACT_ATOMS: atom_id res chain seq x y z
N GLN A 1 -10.85 11.05 -5.51
CA GLN A 1 -9.49 10.86 -6.07
C GLN A 1 -8.47 10.43 -5.01
N LEU A 2 -8.36 11.10 -3.84
CA LEU A 2 -7.41 10.72 -2.78
C LEU A 2 -7.57 9.28 -2.23
N TYR A 3 -8.81 8.80 -2.13
CA TYR A 3 -9.11 7.41 -1.69
C TYR A 3 -8.59 6.34 -2.67
N ILE A 4 -8.53 6.68 -3.96
CA ILE A 4 -8.05 5.77 -5.02
C ILE A 4 -6.52 5.74 -5.02
N THR A 5 -5.87 6.88 -4.71
CA THR A 5 -4.40 6.97 -4.60
C THR A 5 -3.83 6.32 -3.34
N LEU A 6 -4.64 6.17 -2.28
CA LEU A 6 -4.24 5.51 -1.02
C LEU A 6 -4.61 4.02 -0.98
N TRP A 7 -4.84 3.38 -2.13
CA TRP A 7 -5.01 1.92 -2.21
C TRP A 7 -6.20 1.32 -1.42
N GLY A 8 -7.17 2.11 -0.99
CA GLY A 8 -8.25 1.66 -0.10
C GLY A 8 -7.98 1.91 1.39
N ALA A 9 -6.72 2.13 1.78
CA ALA A 9 -6.29 2.51 3.14
C ALA A 9 -6.66 3.96 3.52
N GLY A 10 -7.35 4.70 2.64
CA GLY A 10 -7.81 6.07 2.92
C GLY A 10 -8.75 6.14 4.13
N GLY A 11 -9.52 5.08 4.39
CA GLY A 11 -10.39 4.97 5.56
C GLY A 11 -9.60 4.79 6.86
N ASP A 12 -8.63 3.88 6.85
CA ASP A 12 -7.82 3.55 8.03
C ASP A 12 -6.83 4.68 8.35
N LEU A 13 -6.19 5.27 7.34
CA LEU A 13 -5.34 6.45 7.49
C LEU A 13 -6.14 7.62 8.10
N ARG A 14 -7.35 7.88 7.59
CA ARG A 14 -8.25 8.90 8.16
C ARG A 14 -8.54 8.60 9.63
N THR A 15 -8.85 7.35 9.96
CA THR A 15 -9.13 6.94 11.35
C THR A 15 -7.94 7.17 12.26
N ARG A 16 -6.72 6.80 11.83
CA ARG A 16 -5.50 7.04 12.60
C ARG A 16 -5.18 8.52 12.77
N LEU A 17 -5.31 9.32 11.71
CA LEU A 17 -5.11 10.78 11.79
C LEU A 17 -6.11 11.43 12.77
N LEU A 18 -7.37 10.98 12.78
CA LEU A 18 -8.36 11.44 13.75
C LEU A 18 -8.00 11.02 15.19
N GLN A 19 -7.51 9.80 15.39
CA GLN A 19 -7.05 9.34 16.70
C GLN A 19 -5.84 10.14 17.19
N GLN A 20 -4.87 10.43 16.33
CA GLN A 20 -3.73 11.29 16.66
C GLN A 20 -4.19 12.71 16.99
N GLY A 21 -5.13 13.27 16.22
CA GLY A 21 -5.75 14.56 16.53
C GLY A 21 -6.38 14.58 17.92
N ARG A 22 -7.10 13.52 18.32
CA ARG A 22 -7.66 13.39 19.67
C ARG A 22 -6.60 13.31 20.78
N ARG A 23 -5.43 12.73 20.50
CA ARG A 23 -4.30 12.70 21.45
C ARG A 23 -3.69 14.09 21.67
N LEU A 24 -3.76 14.98 20.68
CA LEU A 24 -3.32 16.38 20.80
C LEU A 24 -4.30 17.22 21.64
N GLY A 25 -5.55 16.77 21.78
CA GLY A 25 -6.54 17.39 22.65
C GLY A 25 -7.97 17.04 22.25
N GLU A 26 -8.87 17.05 23.23
CA GLU A 26 -10.29 16.85 22.99
C GLU A 26 -10.89 18.10 22.34
N HIS A 27 -11.21 18.00 21.05
CA HIS A 27 -11.82 19.08 20.29
C HIS A 27 -13.01 18.57 19.48
N ASN A 28 -14.12 19.32 19.50
CA ASN A 28 -15.36 18.97 18.79
C ASN A 28 -15.17 18.80 17.28
N LEU A 29 -14.13 19.42 16.71
CA LEU A 29 -13.71 19.22 15.32
C LEU A 29 -13.43 17.75 15.02
N TRP A 30 -12.78 17.01 15.91
CA TRP A 30 -12.41 15.61 15.65
C TRP A 30 -13.62 14.69 15.58
N VAL A 31 -14.65 14.97 16.38
CA VAL A 31 -15.93 14.24 16.34
C VAL A 31 -16.66 14.55 15.03
N ALA A 32 -16.69 15.83 14.63
CA ALA A 32 -17.34 16.25 13.41
C ALA A 32 -16.63 15.75 12.14
N LEU A 33 -15.29 15.72 12.13
CA LEU A 33 -14.49 15.14 11.05
C LEU A 33 -14.62 13.61 10.98
N ALA A 34 -14.83 12.93 12.11
CA ALA A 34 -15.11 11.49 12.11
C ALA A 34 -16.48 11.17 11.47
N GLY A 35 -17.50 12.01 11.71
CA GLY A 35 -18.84 11.82 11.15
C GLY A 35 -19.05 12.28 9.70
N SER A 36 -18.06 12.92 9.07
CA SER A 36 -18.22 13.49 7.72
C SER A 36 -18.08 12.48 6.57
N ASP A 37 -17.53 11.29 6.83
CA ASP A 37 -17.16 10.27 5.84
C ASP A 37 -16.42 10.76 4.61
N GLY A 38 -15.62 11.81 4.76
CA GLY A 38 -14.88 12.39 3.64
C GLY A 38 -15.77 13.08 2.60
N LYS A 39 -17.05 13.34 2.92
CA LYS A 39 -17.97 14.08 2.05
C LYS A 39 -17.54 15.54 1.97
N GLU A 40 -17.15 15.94 0.77
CA GLU A 40 -16.58 17.26 0.46
C GLU A 40 -17.45 18.43 0.95
N GLN A 41 -18.76 18.35 0.77
CA GLN A 41 -19.71 19.38 1.21
C GLN A 41 -19.74 19.57 2.73
N LEU A 42 -19.61 18.48 3.50
CA LEU A 42 -19.55 18.54 4.97
C LEU A 42 -18.19 19.06 5.43
N LEU A 43 -17.11 18.67 4.75
CA LEU A 43 -15.76 19.15 5.04
C LEU A 43 -15.63 20.67 4.82
N ALA A 44 -16.21 21.19 3.74
CA ALA A 44 -16.22 22.63 3.46
C ALA A 44 -16.92 23.43 4.57
N GLY A 45 -18.11 22.99 5.01
CA GLY A 45 -18.82 23.63 6.11
C GLY A 45 -18.10 23.54 7.45
N LEU A 46 -17.37 22.44 7.71
CA LEU A 46 -16.51 22.31 8.89
C LEU A 46 -15.31 23.26 8.82
N ALA A 47 -14.71 23.42 7.65
CA ALA A 47 -13.59 24.32 7.47
C ALA A 47 -13.98 25.77 7.76
N GLU A 48 -15.11 26.24 7.23
CA GLU A 48 -15.64 27.56 7.54
C GLU A 48 -15.97 27.72 9.04
N LYS A 49 -16.69 26.76 9.62
CA LYS A 49 -17.12 26.80 11.03
C LYS A 49 -15.95 26.93 12.02
N TYR A 50 -14.85 26.24 11.75
CA TYR A 50 -13.68 26.22 12.61
C TYR A 50 -12.56 27.16 12.15
N GLY A 51 -12.80 27.99 11.11
CA GLY A 51 -11.81 28.92 10.57
C GLY A 51 -10.58 28.23 9.97
N LEU A 52 -10.72 27.01 9.48
CA LEU A 52 -9.67 26.22 8.84
C LEU A 52 -9.48 26.67 7.39
N TYR A 53 -9.01 27.90 7.22
CA TYR A 53 -8.63 28.40 5.91
C TYR A 53 -7.19 28.00 5.63
N LEU A 54 -7.00 27.09 4.67
CA LEU A 54 -5.69 26.84 4.07
C LEU A 54 -5.46 27.88 2.97
N PRO A 55 -4.61 28.90 3.16
CA PRO A 55 -4.21 29.76 2.07
C PRO A 55 -3.49 28.92 1.02
N ILE A 56 -4.18 28.65 -0.09
CA ILE A 56 -3.67 27.85 -1.24
C ILE A 56 -2.37 28.47 -1.79
N THR A 57 -2.15 29.76 -1.53
CA THR A 57 -0.99 30.55 -1.97
C THR A 57 0.16 30.61 -0.97
N ALA A 58 -0.01 30.17 0.29
CA ALA A 58 1.00 30.31 1.34
C ALA A 58 1.52 28.98 1.89
N ILE A 59 1.11 27.85 1.31
CA ILE A 59 1.84 26.60 1.46
C ILE A 59 2.83 26.57 0.29
N PRO A 60 4.11 26.97 0.46
CA PRO A 60 5.09 26.34 -0.39
C PRO A 60 4.90 24.84 -0.13
N LEU A 61 4.51 24.07 -1.14
CA LEU A 61 4.60 22.61 -1.12
C LEU A 61 6.09 22.19 -1.05
N SER A 62 6.90 22.83 -0.21
CA SER A 62 7.82 22.08 0.62
C SER A 62 6.94 21.47 1.71
N SER A 63 6.11 20.50 1.31
CA SER A 63 5.74 19.45 2.24
C SER A 63 7.10 18.94 2.72
N PRO A 64 7.51 19.13 3.99
CA PRO A 64 8.49 18.19 4.52
C PRO A 64 7.91 16.82 4.16
N PRO A 65 8.70 15.92 3.54
CA PRO A 65 8.20 14.61 3.19
C PRO A 65 7.46 14.10 4.41
N LEU A 66 6.20 13.67 4.23
CA LEU A 66 5.45 13.01 5.28
C LEU A 66 6.46 12.09 5.96
N VAL A 67 6.69 12.28 7.26
CA VAL A 67 7.59 11.39 7.99
C VAL A 67 6.96 10.04 7.81
N THR A 68 7.54 9.24 6.91
CA THR A 68 7.29 7.82 6.85
C THR A 68 7.68 7.38 8.24
N GLU A 69 6.69 7.04 9.06
CA GLU A 69 6.94 6.21 10.21
C GLU A 69 7.44 4.91 9.60
N GLU A 70 8.75 4.85 9.41
CA GLU A 70 9.42 3.66 8.99
C GLU A 70 9.23 2.68 10.14
N ILE A 71 8.21 1.85 10.03
CA ILE A 71 8.14 0.60 10.76
C ILE A 71 9.22 -0.29 10.13
N HIS A 72 10.49 0.10 10.32
CA HIS A 72 11.65 -0.73 10.06
C HIS A 72 11.64 -1.81 11.14
N ARG A 73 10.78 -2.80 10.95
CA ARG A 73 11.02 -4.11 11.52
C ARG A 73 12.06 -4.74 10.59
N ASP A 74 13.29 -4.87 11.06
CA ASP A 74 14.25 -5.79 10.46
C ASP A 74 13.67 -7.21 10.59
N HIS A 75 12.72 -7.54 9.71
CA HIS A 75 12.07 -8.82 9.70
C HIS A 75 13.04 -9.81 9.07
N ARG A 76 13.89 -10.39 9.92
CA ARG A 76 14.65 -11.59 9.57
C ARG A 76 13.64 -12.72 9.63
N LEU A 77 13.13 -13.12 8.46
CA LEU A 77 12.29 -14.32 8.33
C LEU A 77 12.93 -15.46 9.14
N THR A 78 12.28 -15.82 10.24
CA THR A 78 12.71 -16.96 11.06
C THR A 78 11.93 -18.18 10.62
N GLY A 79 12.50 -19.38 10.74
CA GLY A 79 11.84 -20.62 10.30
C GLY A 79 10.52 -20.96 11.04
N ASN A 80 10.06 -20.11 11.96
CA ASN A 80 8.83 -20.25 12.74
C ASN A 80 7.76 -19.20 12.40
N ASP A 81 8.00 -18.32 11.42
CA ASP A 81 6.99 -17.34 11.05
C ASP A 81 5.82 -18.09 10.39
N SER A 82 4.66 -18.08 11.06
CA SER A 82 3.44 -18.67 10.53
C SER A 82 2.93 -17.86 9.36
N GLU A 83 2.29 -18.52 8.40
CA GLU A 83 1.70 -17.89 7.21
C GLU A 83 0.79 -16.69 7.57
N ASP A 84 -0.02 -16.86 8.61
CA ASP A 84 -0.88 -15.81 9.16
C ASP A 84 -0.10 -14.57 9.61
N SER A 85 1.10 -14.74 10.17
CA SER A 85 1.92 -13.63 10.67
C SER A 85 2.48 -12.77 9.55
N ILE A 86 2.89 -13.39 8.42
CA ILE A 86 3.43 -12.67 7.26
C ILE A 86 2.31 -11.90 6.56
N ILE A 87 1.12 -12.50 6.44
CA ILE A 87 -0.04 -11.82 5.85
C ILE A 87 -0.55 -10.68 6.76
N GLU A 88 -0.59 -10.87 8.08
CA GLU A 88 -0.94 -9.80 9.03
C GLU A 88 0.02 -8.62 8.93
N GLU A 89 1.33 -8.88 8.87
CA GLU A 89 2.33 -7.82 8.73
C GLU A 89 2.28 -7.15 7.36
N PHE A 90 2.06 -7.91 6.29
CA PHE A 90 1.81 -7.35 4.95
C PHE A 90 0.64 -6.37 4.97
N ASN A 91 -0.50 -6.79 5.55
CA ASN A 91 -1.67 -5.94 5.66
C ASN A 91 -1.35 -4.70 6.50
N MET A 92 -0.62 -4.84 7.61
CA MET A 92 -0.18 -3.72 8.44
C MET A 92 0.67 -2.73 7.65
N LEU A 93 1.64 -3.18 6.86
CA LEU A 93 2.49 -2.30 6.05
C LEU A 93 1.66 -1.51 5.02
N LEU A 94 0.72 -2.16 4.33
CA LEU A 94 -0.23 -1.48 3.43
C LEU A 94 -1.07 -0.44 4.17
N ASP A 95 -1.53 -0.80 5.35
CA ASP A 95 -2.27 0.04 6.27
C ASP A 95 -1.50 1.31 6.64
N TYR A 96 -0.17 1.26 6.74
CA TYR A 96 0.71 2.42 6.97
C TYR A 96 1.15 3.12 5.68
N GLY A 97 0.69 2.66 4.51
CA GLY A 97 1.09 3.19 3.21
C GLY A 97 2.50 2.79 2.79
N GLN A 98 3.13 1.85 3.50
CA GLN A 98 4.47 1.32 3.22
C GLN A 98 4.37 0.23 2.14
N VAL A 99 3.95 0.63 0.94
CA VAL A 99 3.63 -0.29 -0.16
C VAL A 99 4.88 -1.03 -0.65
N ASN A 100 6.03 -0.36 -0.74
CA ASN A 100 7.25 -1.00 -1.25
C ASN A 100 7.75 -2.07 -0.27
N GLU A 101 7.67 -1.78 1.02
CA GLU A 101 8.05 -2.66 2.11
C GLU A 101 7.10 -3.86 2.20
N ALA A 102 5.80 -3.65 2.00
CA ALA A 102 4.82 -4.73 1.93
C ALA A 102 5.14 -5.71 0.77
N VAL A 103 5.49 -5.16 -0.40
CA VAL A 103 5.90 -5.97 -1.55
C VAL A 103 7.24 -6.69 -1.28
N ASP A 104 8.23 -6.01 -0.69
CA ASP A 104 9.51 -6.61 -0.30
C ASP A 104 9.30 -7.79 0.65
N LEU A 105 8.38 -7.67 1.61
CA LEU A 105 8.07 -8.72 2.58
C LEU A 105 7.56 -9.99 1.88
N LEU A 106 6.58 -9.85 0.99
CA LEU A 106 6.04 -10.99 0.24
C LEU A 106 7.06 -11.57 -0.74
N GLU A 107 7.84 -10.74 -1.43
CA GLU A 107 8.92 -11.21 -2.32
C GLU A 107 9.92 -12.08 -1.54
N LYS A 108 10.37 -11.61 -0.37
CA LYS A 108 11.28 -12.37 0.50
C LYS A 108 10.65 -13.66 1.01
N ALA A 109 9.40 -13.63 1.46
CA ALA A 109 8.68 -14.80 1.95
C ALA A 109 8.55 -15.88 0.86
N ILE A 110 8.23 -15.47 -0.37
CA ILE A 110 8.13 -16.37 -1.52
C ILE A 110 9.49 -16.92 -1.91
N LEU A 111 10.54 -16.10 -1.97
CA LEU A 111 11.89 -16.59 -2.29
C LEU A 111 12.41 -17.58 -1.24
N ALA A 112 12.00 -17.43 0.03
CA ALA A 112 12.31 -18.39 1.08
C ALA A 112 11.54 -19.70 0.93
N GLN A 113 10.27 -19.65 0.49
CA GLN A 113 9.41 -20.82 0.32
C GLN A 113 8.56 -20.74 -0.97
N PRO A 114 9.13 -21.02 -2.17
CA PRO A 114 8.43 -20.79 -3.43
C PRO A 114 7.26 -21.76 -3.70
N ARG A 115 7.16 -22.85 -2.94
CA ARG A 115 6.02 -23.78 -3.00
C ARG A 115 4.83 -23.33 -2.17
N HIS A 116 4.98 -22.22 -1.45
CA HIS A 116 3.95 -21.72 -0.57
C HIS A 116 3.06 -20.72 -1.32
N ASP A 117 1.88 -21.20 -1.74
CA ASP A 117 1.06 -20.52 -2.74
C ASP A 117 0.33 -19.27 -2.21
N VAL A 118 0.15 -19.14 -0.89
CA VAL A 118 -0.71 -18.12 -0.26
C VAL A 118 -0.23 -16.69 -0.55
N TYR A 119 1.09 -16.49 -0.65
CA TYR A 119 1.68 -15.16 -0.84
C TYR A 119 1.57 -14.63 -2.28
N TYR A 120 1.40 -15.51 -3.26
CA TYR A 120 1.44 -15.12 -4.68
C TYR A 120 0.23 -14.28 -5.08
N GLY A 121 -0.97 -14.62 -4.62
CA GLY A 121 -2.19 -13.88 -4.96
C GLY A 121 -2.08 -12.38 -4.62
N PRO A 122 -1.84 -12.02 -3.34
CA PRO A 122 -1.63 -10.64 -2.93
C PRO A 122 -0.48 -9.95 -3.67
N LEU A 123 0.65 -10.63 -3.86
CA LEU A 123 1.80 -10.05 -4.55
C LEU A 123 1.53 -9.74 -6.03
N LEU A 124 0.85 -10.64 -6.75
CA LEU A 124 0.51 -10.44 -8.16
C LEU A 124 -0.48 -9.27 -8.34
N GLU A 125 -1.45 -9.12 -7.45
CA GLU A 125 -2.34 -7.95 -7.45
C GLU A 125 -1.55 -6.65 -7.25
N MET A 126 -0.53 -6.68 -6.37
CA MET A 126 0.31 -5.51 -6.11
C MET A 126 1.11 -5.09 -7.35
N TYR A 127 1.77 -6.03 -8.02
CA TYR A 127 2.50 -5.74 -9.27
C TYR A 127 1.59 -5.18 -10.36
N GLU A 128 0.38 -5.71 -10.50
CA GLU A 128 -0.59 -5.23 -11.49
C GLU A 128 -0.99 -3.78 -11.23
N ARG A 129 -1.37 -3.47 -9.98
CA ARG A 129 -1.86 -2.14 -9.62
C ARG A 129 -0.74 -1.08 -9.53
N MET A 130 0.51 -1.48 -9.28
CA MET A 130 1.68 -0.60 -9.28
C MET A 130 2.25 -0.35 -10.69
N ASP A 131 1.80 -1.08 -11.72
CA ASP A 131 2.43 -1.14 -13.05
C ASP A 131 3.97 -1.40 -12.96
N ALA A 132 4.38 -2.23 -12.01
CA ALA A 132 5.79 -2.42 -11.63
C ALA A 132 6.50 -3.47 -12.51
N ARG A 133 6.53 -3.25 -13.83
CA ARG A 133 6.97 -4.22 -14.85
C ARG A 133 8.40 -4.71 -14.69
N GLU A 134 9.33 -3.78 -14.46
CA GLU A 134 10.75 -4.08 -14.31
C GLU A 134 10.99 -4.92 -13.05
N ARG A 135 10.38 -4.51 -11.93
CA ARG A 135 10.46 -5.21 -10.65
C ARG A 135 9.88 -6.61 -10.75
N PHE A 136 8.70 -6.76 -11.36
CA PHE A 136 8.09 -8.07 -11.60
C PHE A 136 8.97 -8.97 -12.47
N SER A 137 9.58 -8.42 -13.53
CA SER A 137 10.49 -9.18 -14.41
C SER A 137 11.74 -9.66 -13.67
N GLN A 138 12.28 -8.86 -12.74
CA GLN A 138 13.39 -9.27 -11.88
C GLN A 138 12.97 -10.39 -10.92
N PHE A 139 11.81 -10.25 -10.29
CA PHE A 139 11.27 -11.24 -9.37
C PHE A 139 11.03 -12.61 -10.04
N ILE A 140 10.43 -12.63 -11.25
CA ILE A 140 10.27 -13.88 -12.02
C ILE A 140 11.64 -14.56 -12.22
N LYS A 141 12.66 -13.81 -12.62
CA LYS A 141 14.01 -14.36 -12.82
C LYS A 141 14.54 -14.99 -11.53
N SER A 142 14.40 -14.32 -10.40
CA SER A 142 14.84 -14.82 -9.09
C SER A 142 14.10 -16.11 -8.68
N ILE A 143 12.79 -16.19 -8.91
CA ILE A 143 12.02 -17.41 -8.65
C ILE A 143 12.46 -18.57 -9.53
N LEU A 144 12.63 -18.34 -10.83
CA LEU A 144 13.00 -19.39 -11.78
C LEU A 144 14.42 -19.93 -11.54
N THR A 145 15.28 -19.19 -10.84
CA THR A 145 16.60 -19.65 -10.41
C THR A 145 16.60 -20.47 -9.12
N THR A 146 15.44 -20.65 -8.47
CA THR A 146 15.35 -21.41 -7.21
C THR A 146 15.17 -22.91 -7.47
N ASP A 147 15.79 -23.75 -6.63
CA ASP A 147 15.79 -25.22 -6.78
C ASP A 147 14.39 -25.86 -6.69
N MET A 148 13.46 -25.18 -6.01
CA MET A 148 12.07 -25.58 -5.92
C MET A 148 11.18 -24.55 -6.61
N PRO A 149 10.76 -24.78 -7.86
CA PRO A 149 9.88 -23.86 -8.55
C PRO A 149 8.47 -23.85 -7.93
N PRO A 150 7.68 -22.79 -8.20
CA PRO A 150 6.28 -22.71 -7.79
C PRO A 150 5.44 -23.81 -8.45
N ASN A 151 4.21 -23.96 -7.98
CA ASN A 151 3.26 -24.86 -8.62
C ASN A 151 2.92 -24.38 -10.07
N GLU A 152 2.35 -25.27 -10.89
CA GLU A 152 2.05 -24.96 -12.30
C GLU A 152 0.98 -23.87 -12.46
N ASP A 153 0.01 -23.80 -11.56
CA ASP A 153 -1.08 -22.84 -11.61
C ASP A 153 -0.62 -21.41 -11.30
N ILE A 154 0.27 -21.26 -10.32
CA ILE A 154 0.94 -20.01 -9.96
C ILE A 154 1.86 -19.59 -11.11
N MET A 155 2.63 -20.52 -11.70
CA MET A 155 3.42 -20.20 -12.89
C MET A 155 2.54 -19.67 -14.03
N ARG A 156 1.39 -20.31 -14.31
CA ARG A 156 0.42 -19.82 -15.30
C ARG A 156 -0.08 -18.40 -14.97
N GLN A 157 -0.42 -18.13 -13.72
CA GLN A 157 -0.85 -16.78 -13.28
C GLN A 157 0.26 -15.74 -13.46
N MET A 158 1.49 -16.06 -13.11
CA MET A 158 2.66 -15.19 -13.29
C MET A 158 2.89 -14.87 -14.77
N PHE A 159 2.83 -15.86 -15.66
CA PHE A 159 2.97 -15.64 -17.10
C PHE A 159 1.80 -14.82 -17.68
N SER A 160 0.57 -15.08 -17.25
CA SER A 160 -0.59 -14.28 -17.65
C SER A 160 -0.44 -12.82 -17.22
N LEU A 161 0.05 -12.55 -16.00
CA LEU A 161 0.34 -11.19 -15.56
C LEU A 161 1.48 -10.56 -16.37
N ALA A 162 2.55 -11.32 -16.66
CA ALA A 162 3.66 -10.83 -17.47
C ALA A 162 3.20 -10.37 -18.86
N GLU A 163 2.35 -11.15 -19.52
CA GLU A 163 1.74 -10.75 -20.80
C GLU A 163 0.89 -9.48 -20.67
N ARG A 164 0.06 -9.39 -19.62
CA ARG A 164 -0.76 -8.20 -19.38
C ARG A 164 0.08 -6.95 -19.21
N LEU A 165 1.12 -7.00 -18.38
CA LEU A 165 2.05 -5.89 -18.15
C LEU A 165 2.84 -5.52 -19.41
N GLN A 166 3.22 -6.51 -20.24
CA GLN A 166 3.88 -6.26 -21.51
C GLN A 166 2.97 -5.64 -22.58
N ARG A 167 1.65 -5.89 -22.53
CA ARG A 167 0.65 -5.37 -23.48
C ARG A 167 0.25 -3.91 -23.26
N TYR A 168 0.81 -3.22 -22.25
CA TYR A 168 0.65 -1.78 -22.06
C TYR A 168 1.82 -0.90 -22.60
N PRO A 169 2.42 -1.13 -23.79
CA PRO A 169 3.26 -0.11 -24.39
C PRO A 169 2.33 0.85 -25.16
N GLN A 170 2.18 2.07 -24.65
CA GLN A 170 1.73 3.22 -25.44
C GLN A 170 0.30 3.17 -26.03
N ARG A 171 -0.69 3.60 -25.24
CA ARG A 171 -1.65 4.57 -25.81
C ARG A 171 -0.91 5.91 -25.88
N GLN A 172 -0.05 6.05 -26.90
CA GLN A 172 0.42 7.36 -27.34
C GLN A 172 -0.84 8.14 -27.73
N ILE A 173 -1.03 9.23 -27.01
CA ILE A 173 -1.97 10.29 -27.36
C ILE A 173 -1.50 10.82 -28.71
N ILE A 174 -2.33 10.64 -29.74
CA ILE A 174 -2.26 11.37 -31.02
C ILE A 174 -3.37 12.42 -30.97
#